data_AF-E5Y5E5-F1
#
_entry.id   AF-E5Y5E5-F1
#
_cell.length_a   1.000
_cell.length_b   1.000
_cell.length_c   1.000
_cell.angle_alpha   90.00
_cell.angle_beta   90.00
_cell.angle_gamma   90.00
#
_symmetry.space_group_name_H-M   'P 1'
#
loop_
_entity.id
_entity.type
_entity.pdbx_description
1 polymer ?
#
loop_
_entity_poly.entity_id
_entity_poly.type
_entity_poly.pdbx_seq_one_letter_code
_entity_poly.pdbx_strand_id
1 'polypeptide(L)' 'MHEQLIKEIQKMVRDGEVPAKSVAEAVGKPYSTLMREINPYDKGAKLGVETFMAIIETTGDPTPLKLMAYELGYRLIPDK' A
#
# COMPACT_ATOMS: atom_id res chain seq x y z
N MET A 1 5.34 11.00 8.62
CA MET A 1 4.12 10.16 8.50
C MET A 1 3.74 9.84 7.05
N HIS A 2 3.05 10.72 6.29
CA HIS A 2 2.47 10.35 4.97
C HIS A 2 3.48 9.83 3.93
N GLU A 3 4.65 10.46 3.81
CA GLU A 3 5.65 10.06 2.82
C GLU A 3 6.27 8.68 3.12
N GLN A 4 6.47 8.36 4.40
CA GLN A 4 7.03 7.07 4.81
C GLN A 4 6.05 5.93 4.58
N LEU A 5 4.75 6.17 4.82
CA LEU A 5 3.69 5.22 4.51
C LEU A 5 3.63 4.89 3.01
N ILE A 6 3.65 5.91 2.15
CA ILE A 6 3.63 5.71 0.69
C ILE A 6 4.89 4.99 0.21
N LYS A 7 6.07 5.27 0.78
CA LYS A 7 7.31 4.54 0.46
C LYS A 7 7.22 3.06 0.82
N GLU A 8 6.66 2.72 1.99
CA GLU A 8 6.49 1.30 2.36
C GLU A 8 5.47 0.59 1.47
N ILE A 9 4.37 1.26 1.09
CA ILE A 9 3.41 0.70 0.14
C ILE A 9 4.07 0.51 -1.23
N GLN A 10 4.87 1.47 -1.69
CA GLN A 10 5.59 1.36 -2.95
C GLN A 10 6.53 0.14 -2.94
N LYS A 11 7.30 -0.01 -1.87
CA LYS A 11 8.22 -1.13 -1.68
C LYS A 11 7.46 -2.45 -1.64
N MET A 12 6.37 -2.54 -0.88
CA MET A 12 5.52 -3.72 -0.82
C MET A 12 5.02 -4.15 -2.19
N VAL A 13 4.51 -3.21 -3.00
CA VAL A 13 3.94 -3.54 -4.30
C VAL A 13 5.03 -3.90 -5.33
N ARG A 14 6.22 -3.26 -5.25
CA ARG A 14 7.30 -3.47 -6.23
C ARG A 14 8.19 -4.66 -5.92
N ASP A 15 8.51 -4.84 -4.63
CA ASP A 15 9.54 -5.76 -4.15
C ASP A 15 8.94 -6.89 -3.29
N GLY A 16 7.62 -6.92 -3.11
CA GLY A 16 6.93 -7.98 -2.38
C GLY A 16 6.81 -9.29 -3.16
N GLU A 17 6.27 -10.30 -2.50
CA GLU A 17 6.13 -11.66 -3.07
C GLU A 17 5.09 -11.73 -4.20
N VAL A 18 4.05 -10.88 -4.12
CA VAL A 18 3.01 -10.81 -5.16
C VAL A 18 3.48 -9.88 -6.28
N PRO A 19 3.50 -10.34 -7.55
CA PRO A 19 3.89 -9.49 -8.66
C PRO A 19 3.02 -8.23 -8.76
N ALA A 20 3.65 -7.07 -8.93
CA ALA A 20 2.98 -5.78 -9.01
C ALA A 20 1.83 -5.71 -10.05
N LYS A 21 1.95 -6.47 -11.16
CA LYS A 21 0.88 -6.60 -12.17
C LYS A 21 -0.34 -7.34 -11.61
N SER A 22 -0.13 -8.42 -10.88
CA SER A 22 -1.20 -9.17 -10.22
C SER A 22 -1.87 -8.34 -9.13
N VAL A 23 -1.10 -7.51 -8.41
CA VAL A 23 -1.67 -6.52 -7.47
C VAL A 23 -2.58 -5.53 -8.22
N ALA A 24 -2.12 -4.97 -9.34
CA ALA A 24 -2.93 -4.05 -10.13
C ALA A 24 -4.23 -4.68 -10.66
N GLU A 25 -4.16 -5.93 -11.12
CA GLU A 25 -5.34 -6.70 -11.55
C GLU A 25 -6.32 -6.93 -10.41
N ALA A 26 -5.84 -7.39 -9.24
CA ALA A 26 -6.69 -7.61 -8.06
C ALA A 26 -7.35 -6.33 -7.54
N VAL A 27 -6.61 -5.22 -7.58
CA VAL A 27 -7.10 -3.87 -7.25
C VAL A 27 -8.09 -3.34 -8.30
N GLY A 28 -8.13 -3.92 -9.51
CA GLY A 28 -9.00 -3.49 -10.59
C GLY A 28 -8.53 -2.21 -11.29
N LYS A 29 -7.22 -1.91 -11.28
CA LYS A 29 -6.64 -0.70 -11.88
C LYS A 29 -5.61 -1.01 -12.95
N PRO A 30 -5.46 -0.14 -13.97
CA PRO A 30 -4.31 -0.23 -14.87
C PRO A 30 -3.00 -0.16 -14.08
N TYR A 31 -2.04 -1.02 -14.43
CA TYR A 31 -0.73 -1.07 -13.77
C TYR A 31 -0.06 0.31 -13.67
N SER A 32 -0.05 1.07 -14.76
CA SER A 32 0.55 2.41 -14.80
C SER A 32 -0.13 3.39 -13.84
N THR A 33 -1.46 3.32 -13.71
CA THR A 33 -2.21 4.13 -12.75
C THR A 33 -1.81 3.78 -11.32
N LEU A 34 -1.80 2.49 -10.97
CA LEU A 34 -1.38 2.05 -9.63
C LEU A 34 0.05 2.51 -9.32
N MET A 35 0.98 2.34 -10.26
CA MET A 35 2.39 2.73 -10.07
C MET A 35 2.55 4.23 -9.82
N ARG A 36 1.68 5.08 -10.40
CA ARG A 36 1.68 6.52 -10.13
C ARG A 36 1.11 6.83 -8.74
N GLU A 37 0.00 6.19 -8.36
CA GLU A 37 -0.66 6.41 -7.06
C GLU A 37 0.22 6.01 -5.86
N ILE A 38 1.06 4.99 -6.01
CA ILE A 38 2.01 4.55 -4.98
C ILE A 38 3.38 5.24 -5.09
N ASN A 39 3.59 6.14 -6.06
CA ASN A 39 4.88 6.82 -6.22
C ASN A 39 4.96 8.03 -5.28
N PRO A 40 5.85 8.04 -4.26
CA PRO A 40 5.98 9.16 -3.33
C PRO A 40 6.45 10.46 -4.00
N TYR A 41 6.97 10.39 -5.23
CA TYR A 41 7.45 11.56 -5.98
C TYR A 41 6.43 12.11 -6.99
N ASP A 42 5.34 11.41 -7.28
CA ASP A 42 4.28 11.92 -8.16
C ASP A 42 3.25 12.72 -7.34
N LYS A 43 3.47 14.03 -7.24
CA LYS A 43 2.57 14.94 -6.49
C LYS A 43 1.17 15.07 -7.10
N GLY A 44 0.97 14.60 -8.34
CA GLY A 44 -0.30 14.67 -9.06
C GLY A 44 -1.20 13.45 -8.84
N ALA A 45 -0.69 12.39 -8.21
CA ALA A 45 -1.44 11.18 -7.93
C ALA A 45 -1.56 10.98 -6.41
N LYS A 46 -2.68 10.37 -5.97
CA LYS A 46 -2.92 10.04 -4.56
C LYS A 46 -3.45 8.63 -4.45
N LEU A 47 -2.93 7.89 -3.48
CA LEU A 47 -3.47 6.59 -3.14
C LEU A 47 -4.80 6.75 -2.39
N GLY A 48 -5.88 6.21 -2.95
CA GLY A 48 -7.18 6.15 -2.28
C GLY A 48 -7.22 5.05 -1.22
N VAL A 49 -8.09 5.21 -0.21
CA VAL A 49 -8.20 4.24 0.91
C VAL A 49 -8.65 2.85 0.45
N GLU A 50 -9.56 2.76 -0.52
CA GLU A 50 -10.02 1.48 -1.07
C GLU A 50 -8.87 0.71 -1.74
N THR A 51 -8.07 1.42 -2.54
CA THR A 51 -6.87 0.86 -3.17
C THR A 51 -5.82 0.46 -2.13
N PHE A 52 -5.63 1.27 -1.10
CA PHE A 52 -4.75 0.95 0.02
C PHE A 52 -5.15 -0.36 0.71
N MET A 53 -6.43 -0.52 1.04
CA MET A 53 -6.94 -1.75 1.68
C MET A 53 -6.79 -2.96 0.76
N ALA A 54 -7.14 -2.82 -0.52
CA ALA A 54 -7.03 -3.90 -1.49
C ALA A 54 -5.56 -4.37 -1.69
N ILE A 55 -4.58 -3.47 -1.61
CA ILE A 55 -3.16 -3.85 -1.64
C ILE A 55 -2.83 -4.74 -0.43
N ILE A 56 -3.21 -4.33 0.79
CA ILE A 56 -2.94 -5.09 2.02
C ILE A 56 -3.60 -6.47 1.96
N GLU A 57 -4.84 -6.55 1.50
CA GLU A 57 -5.57 -7.82 1.36
C GLU A 57 -4.93 -8.74 0.31
N THR A 58 -4.51 -8.17 -0.82
CA THR A 58 -3.89 -8.94 -1.91
C THR A 58 -2.50 -9.46 -1.53
N THR A 59 -1.70 -8.66 -0.83
CA THR A 59 -0.35 -9.05 -0.43
C THR A 59 -0.32 -9.85 0.88
N GLY A 60 -1.38 -9.76 1.68
CA GLY A 60 -1.41 -10.32 3.03
C GLY A 60 -0.43 -9.64 3.99
N ASP A 61 0.19 -8.52 3.61
CA ASP A 61 1.21 -7.84 4.42
C ASP A 61 0.60 -6.66 5.19
N PRO A 62 0.43 -6.78 6.53
CA PRO A 62 -0.16 -5.72 7.36
C PRO A 62 0.83 -4.59 7.70
N THR A 63 2.06 -4.59 7.18
CA THR A 63 3.11 -3.62 7.55
C THR A 63 2.68 -2.14 7.44
N PRO A 64 1.98 -1.67 6.38
CA PRO A 64 1.51 -0.30 6.28
C PRO A 64 0.51 0.04 7.38
N LEU A 65 -0.36 -0.89 7.75
CA LEU A 65 -1.32 -0.72 8.83
C LEU A 65 -0.63 -0.66 10.20
N LYS A 66 0.39 -1.52 10.42
CA LYS A 66 1.23 -1.47 11.64
C LYS A 66 1.95 -0.13 11.76
N LEU A 67 2.48 0.40 10.67
CA LEU A 67 3.14 1.70 10.64
C LEU A 67 2.16 2.83 11.00
N MET A 68 0.95 2.82 10.42
CA MET A 68 -0.09 3.79 10.77
C MET A 68 -0.47 3.73 12.25
N ALA A 69 -0.67 2.53 12.80
CA ALA A 69 -0.98 2.35 14.21
C ALA A 69 0.14 2.92 15.10
N TYR A 70 1.40 2.57 14.80
CA TYR A 70 2.57 3.02 15.54
C TYR A 70 2.70 4.55 15.55
N GLU A 71 2.56 5.20 14.39
CA GLU A 71 2.63 6.67 14.27
C GLU A 71 1.53 7.39 15.05
N LEU A 72 0.38 6.74 15.25
CA LEU A 72 -0.73 7.27 16.02
C LEU A 72 -0.65 6.93 17.53
N GLY A 73 0.42 6.27 17.99
CA GLY A 73 0.58 5.85 19.38
C GLY A 73 -0.23 4.61 19.75
N TYR A 74 -0.71 3.86 18.76
CA TYR A 74 -1.43 2.60 18.93
C TYR A 74 -0.55 1.41 18.55
N ARG A 75 -1.01 0.21 18.90
CA ARG A 75 -0.46 -1.06 18.41
C ARG A 75 -1.55 -1.85 17.73
N LEU A 76 -1.24 -2.39 16.56
CA LEU A 76 -2.11 -3.33 15.86
C LEU A 76 -1.99 -4.70 16.55
N ILE A 77 -3.10 -5.21 17.06
CA ILE A 77 -3.20 -6.54 17.67
C ILE A 77 -4.06 -7.39 16.74
N PRO A 78 -3.53 -8.47 16.14
CA PRO A 78 -4.34 -9.39 15.36
C PRO A 78 -5.39 -10.08 16.25
N ASP A 79 -6.65 -10.11 15.79
CA ASP A 79 -7.72 -10.85 16.48
C ASP A 79 -7.62 -12.37 16.23
N LYS A 80 -6.90 -12.80 15.21
CA LYS A 80 -6.71 -14.20 14.78
C LYS A 80 -5.25 -14.49 14.49
#